data_AF-A0A5U5NHN6-F1
#
_entry.id   AF-A0A5U5NHN6-F1
#
_cell.length_a   1.000
_cell.length_b   1.000
_cell.length_c   1.000
_cell.angle_alpha   90.00
_cell.angle_beta   90.00
_cell.angle_gamma   90.00
#
_symmetry.space_group_name_H-M   'P 1'
#
loop_
_entity.id
_entity.type
_entity.pdbx_description
1 polymer ?
#
loop_
_entity_poly.entity_id
_entity_poly.type
_entity_poly.pdbx_seq_one_letter_code
_entity_poly.pdbx_strand_id
1 'polypeptide(L)' 'DDVSSNAVEVHVHHLRRKLGSEFIRTVHGIGYTLGDA' A
#
# COMPACT_ATOMS: atom_id res chain seq x y z
N ASP A 1 -9.88 -12.42 -12.50
CA ASP A 1 -9.91 -11.05 -11.96
C ASP A 1 -8.78 -10.76 -10.95
N ASP A 2 -7.86 -11.70 -10.68
CA ASP A 2 -6.79 -11.58 -9.67
C ASP A 2 -5.64 -10.60 -9.98
N VAL A 3 -5.46 -10.23 -11.25
CA VAL A 3 -4.36 -9.33 -11.67
C VAL A 3 -4.52 -7.93 -11.08
N SER A 4 -5.74 -7.50 -10.77
CA SER A 4 -5.97 -6.23 -10.08
C SER A 4 -5.44 -6.25 -8.64
N SER A 5 -5.51 -7.41 -7.98
CA SER A 5 -5.14 -7.56 -6.56
C SER A 5 -3.63 -7.52 -6.36
N ASN A 6 -2.84 -8.11 -7.26
CA ASN A 6 -1.38 -8.03 -7.18
C ASN A 6 -0.86 -6.62 -7.55
N ALA A 7 -1.58 -5.90 -8.41
CA ALA A 7 -1.16 -4.60 -8.90
C ALA A 7 -1.15 -3.58 -7.75
N VAL A 8 -2.13 -3.67 -6.83
CA VAL A 8 -2.17 -2.87 -5.61
C VAL A 8 -0.93 -3.08 -4.77
N GLU A 9 -0.52 -4.33 -4.57
CA GLU A 9 0.63 -4.67 -3.73
C GLU A 9 1.96 -4.13 -4.30
N VAL A 10 2.15 -4.23 -5.62
CA VAL A 10 3.30 -3.66 -6.33
C VAL A 10 3.32 -2.14 -6.23
N HIS A 11 2.16 -1.49 -6.42
CA HIS A 11 2.08 -0.03 -6.34
C HIS A 11 2.31 0.48 -4.91
N VAL A 12 1.77 -0.20 -3.90
CA VAL A 12 2.04 0.08 -2.48
C VAL A 12 3.52 -0.07 -2.16
N HIS A 13 4.18 -1.10 -2.70
CA HIS A 13 5.63 -1.30 -2.53
C HIS A 13 6.43 -0.14 -3.14
N HIS A 14 6.13 0.25 -4.38
CA HIS A 14 6.78 1.39 -5.02
C HIS A 14 6.52 2.72 -4.30
N LEU A 15 5.29 2.93 -3.81
CA LEU A 15 4.93 4.14 -3.05
C LEU A 15 5.67 4.19 -1.71
N ARG A 16 5.72 3.10 -0.95
CA ARG A 16 6.51 3.02 0.30
C ARG A 16 7.99 3.29 0.07
N ARG A 17 8.55 2.83 -1.06
CA ARG A 17 9.95 3.10 -1.41
C ARG A 17 10.20 4.58 -1.72
N LYS A 18 9.22 5.30 -2.29
CA LYS A 18 9.34 6.71 -2.66
C LYS A 18 9.01 7.68 -1.52
N LEU A 19 7.99 7.37 -0.73
CA LEU A 19 7.41 8.25 0.30
C LEU A 19 7.81 7.86 1.73
N GLY A 20 8.47 6.71 1.89
CA GLY A 20 8.77 6.13 3.19
C GLY A 20 7.68 5.17 3.66
N SER A 21 8.07 4.23 4.52
CA SER A 21 7.19 3.19 5.06
C SER A 21 6.06 3.73 5.94
N GLU A 22 6.17 4.95 6.44
CA GLU A 22 5.17 5.57 7.32
C GLU A 22 3.95 6.10 6.57
N PHE A 23 4.09 6.35 5.26
CA PHE A 23 3.03 6.92 4.42
C PHE A 23 1.90 5.93 4.09
N ILE A 24 2.16 4.62 4.10
CA ILE A 24 1.14 3.59 3.84
C ILE A 24 1.14 2.57 4.97
N ARG A 25 0.08 2.56 5.78
CA ARG A 25 -0.12 1.61 6.89
C ARG A 25 -1.03 0.48 6.43
N THR A 26 -0.70 -0.75 6.81
CA THR A 26 -1.54 -1.92 6.52
C THR A 26 -2.55 -2.08 7.66
N VAL A 27 -3.84 -2.06 7.33
CA VAL A 27 -4.95 -2.32 8.25
C VAL A 27 -5.38 -3.78 8.07
N HIS A 28 -5.08 -4.59 9.07
CA HIS A 28 -5.37 -6.02 9.01
C HIS A 28 -6.88 -6.28 8.81
N GLY A 29 -7.21 -7.08 7.79
CA GLY A 29 -8.60 -7.42 7.44
C GLY A 29 -9.35 -6.38 6.61
N ILE A 30 -8.75 -5.21 6.30
CA ILE A 30 -9.41 -4.14 5.52
C ILE A 30 -8.58 -3.70 4.31
N GLY A 31 -7.25 -3.65 4.42
CA GLY A 31 -6.37 -3.26 3.32
C GLY A 31 -5.26 -2.30 3.73
N TYR A 32 -5.13 -1.18 3.02
CA TYR A 32 -4.10 -0.17 3.26
C TYR A 32 -4.72 1.20 3.49
N THR A 33 -4.16 1.97 4.42
CA THR A 33 -4.52 3.37 4.65
C THR A 33 -3.31 4.26 4.43
N LEU A 34 -3.55 5.49 3.98
CA LEU A 34 -2.54 6.53 3.98
C LEU A 34 -2.33 7.00 5.43
N GLY A 35 -1.07 7.13 5.84
CA GLY A 35 -0.70 7.76 7.11
C GLY A 35 -0.74 9.28 6.98
N ASP A 36 -1.03 9.97 8.09
CA ASP A 36 -0.90 11.44 8.13
C ASP A 36 0.57 11.83 7.90
N ALA A 37 0.78 12.81 7.03
CA ALA A 37 2.08 13.37 6.66
C ALA A 37 2.65 14.26 7.77
#